data_AF-A0A438HMJ5-F1
#
_entry.id   AF-A0A438HMJ5-F1
#
_cell.length_a   1.000
_cell.length_b   1.000
_cell.length_c   1.000
_cell.angle_alpha   90.00
_cell.angle_beta   90.00
_cell.angle_gamma   90.00
#
_symmetry.space_group_name_H-M   'P 1'
#
loop_
_entity.id
_entity.type
_entity.pdbx_description
1 polymer ?
#
loop_
_entity_poly.entity_id
_entity_poly.type
_entity_poly.pdbx_seq_one_letter_code
_entity_poly.pdbx_strand_id
1 'polypeptide(L)'
;MPDIERYTGIGCPRLHLRLYSHRDEGSWTGRASDDYSFSTILSGAAQRWFASLEASRRRTWDDLAQEFLRQFSFNTVVDVSRRELEALRQRAEESVSSFISR
;
A
#
# COMPACT_ATOMS: atom_id res chain seq x y z
N MET A 1 15.28 2.21 14.75
CA MET A 1 14.52 1.76 13.57
C MET A 1 13.85 2.99 12.97
N PRO A 2 14.06 3.37 11.70
CA PRO A 2 13.30 4.46 11.09
C PRO A 2 11.80 4.10 11.12
N ASP A 3 10.98 5.08 11.46
CA ASP A 3 9.54 4.94 11.61
C ASP A 3 8.90 4.97 10.22
N ILE A 4 8.94 3.82 9.52
CA ILE A 4 8.19 3.66 8.28
C ILE A 4 6.71 3.69 8.68
N GLU A 5 5.98 4.67 8.14
CA GLU A 5 4.54 4.80 8.37
C GLU A 5 3.82 3.49 8.04
N ARG A 6 2.95 3.01 8.93
CA ARG A 6 2.28 1.72 8.75
C ARG A 6 1.24 1.81 7.63
N TYR A 7 1.24 0.85 6.72
CA TYR A 7 0.22 0.79 5.68
C TYR A 7 -1.13 0.40 6.27
N THR A 8 -2.11 1.30 6.16
CA THR A 8 -3.48 1.10 6.68
C THR A 8 -4.38 0.34 5.71
N GLY A 9 -3.94 0.17 4.45
CA GLY A 9 -4.78 -0.24 3.34
C GLY A 9 -5.24 0.91 2.45
N ILE A 10 -4.59 2.08 2.52
CA ILE A 10 -4.85 3.26 1.67
C ILE A 10 -3.52 3.72 1.08
N GLY A 11 -3.54 4.23 -0.16
CA GLY A 11 -2.36 4.70 -0.88
C GLY A 11 -1.70 3.61 -1.74
N CYS A 12 -0.64 3.98 -2.46
CA CYS A 12 0.00 3.12 -3.45
C CYS A 12 0.76 1.93 -2.82
N PRO A 13 0.29 0.68 -2.96
CA PRO A 13 0.92 -0.50 -2.35
C PRO A 13 2.34 -0.76 -2.91
N ARG A 14 2.60 -0.41 -4.18
CA ARG A 14 3.93 -0.53 -4.79
C ARG A 14 4.97 0.42 -4.18
N LEU A 15 4.54 1.61 -3.76
CA LEU A 15 5.43 2.53 -3.06
C LEU A 15 5.76 1.98 -1.66
N HIS A 16 4.74 1.47 -0.97
CA HIS A 16 4.90 0.90 0.36
C HIS A 16 5.85 -0.31 0.39
N LEU A 17 5.67 -1.26 -0.55
CA LEU A 17 6.58 -2.40 -0.67
C LEU A 17 8.02 -1.97 -0.98
N ARG A 18 8.23 -0.95 -1.83
CA ARG A 18 9.58 -0.44 -2.12
C ARG A 18 10.26 0.10 -0.88
N LEU A 19 9.55 0.90 -0.08
CA LEU A 19 10.07 1.45 1.17
C LEU A 19 10.46 0.36 2.18
N TYR A 20 9.74 -0.77 2.19
CA TYR A 20 10.13 -1.94 3.00
C TYR A 20 11.29 -2.73 2.39
N SER A 21 11.27 -3.01 1.09
CA SER A 21 12.32 -3.80 0.41
C SER A 21 13.69 -3.14 0.44
N HIS A 22 13.75 -1.80 0.47
CA HIS A 22 15.01 -1.07 0.60
C HIS A 22 15.65 -1.20 2.00
N ARG A 23 14.89 -1.75 2.97
CA ARG A 23 15.33 -1.99 4.34
C ARG A 23 15.86 -3.41 4.57
N ASP A 24 15.45 -4.36 3.73
CA ASP A 24 15.69 -5.80 3.89
C ASP A 24 15.97 -6.46 2.52
N GLU A 25 16.80 -5.81 1.70
CA GLU A 25 17.24 -6.37 0.41
C GLU A 25 18.16 -7.58 0.65
N GLY A 26 17.56 -8.77 0.80
CA GLY A 26 18.26 -10.06 0.83
C GLY A 26 18.07 -10.94 2.07
N SER A 27 17.23 -10.57 3.04
CA SER A 27 17.11 -11.29 4.32
C SER A 27 15.84 -12.13 4.48
N TRP A 28 14.82 -11.98 3.62
CA TRP A 28 13.57 -12.74 3.77
C TRP A 28 13.80 -14.23 3.53
N THR A 29 13.73 -15.01 4.60
CA THR A 29 13.95 -16.45 4.59
C THR A 29 12.69 -17.25 4.90
N GLY A 30 11.53 -16.57 5.00
CA GLY A 30 10.26 -17.20 5.36
C GLY A 30 10.23 -17.67 6.82
N ARG A 31 11.04 -17.06 7.70
CA ARG A 31 11.03 -17.37 9.14
C ARG A 31 9.91 -16.61 9.83
N ALA A 32 9.47 -17.12 10.99
CA ALA A 32 8.48 -16.44 11.83
C ALA A 32 8.87 -14.99 12.20
N SER A 33 10.18 -14.71 12.30
CA SER A 33 10.71 -13.36 12.53
C SER A 33 10.46 -12.40 11.36
N ASP A 34 10.45 -12.91 10.13
CA ASP A 34 10.21 -12.13 8.92
C ASP A 34 8.70 -11.82 8.80
N ASP A 35 7.85 -12.82 9.04
CA ASP A 35 6.38 -12.67 9.13
C ASP A 35 5.98 -11.64 10.21
N TYR A 36 6.62 -11.70 11.38
CA TYR A 36 6.44 -10.72 12.45
C TYR A 36 6.86 -9.32 11.98
N SER A 37 8.01 -9.21 11.31
CA SER A 37 8.54 -7.93 10.83
C SER A 37 7.64 -7.29 9.76
N PHE A 38 7.09 -8.07 8.83
CA PHE A 38 6.13 -7.55 7.87
C PHE A 38 4.82 -7.11 8.53
N SER A 39 4.31 -7.86 9.51
CA SER A 39 3.13 -7.46 10.27
C SER A 39 3.31 -6.10 10.96
N THR A 40 4.51 -5.76 11.42
CA THR A 40 4.77 -4.49 12.13
C THR A 40 4.66 -3.23 11.26
N ILE A 41 4.80 -3.37 9.94
CA ILE A 41 4.65 -2.27 8.97
C ILE A 41 3.23 -2.13 8.44
N LEU A 42 2.28 -2.93 8.94
CA LEU A 42 0.88 -2.89 8.57
C LEU A 42 0.03 -2.39 9.75
N SER A 43 -1.10 -1.77 9.45
CA SER A 43 -2.11 -1.42 10.43
C SER A 43 -3.51 -1.53 9.81
N GLY A 44 -4.55 -1.46 10.64
CA GLY A 44 -5.93 -1.37 10.16
C GLY A 44 -6.36 -2.53 9.26
N ALA A 45 -6.82 -2.22 8.05
CA ALA A 45 -7.32 -3.23 7.11
C ALA A 45 -6.20 -4.12 6.57
N ALA A 46 -5.00 -3.56 6.35
CA ALA A 46 -3.87 -4.33 5.84
C ALA A 46 -3.37 -5.37 6.85
N GLN A 47 -3.33 -5.02 8.14
CA GLN A 47 -2.95 -5.96 9.19
C GLN A 47 -3.95 -7.12 9.33
N ARG A 48 -5.26 -6.81 9.27
CA ARG A 48 -6.31 -7.84 9.29
C ARG A 48 -6.22 -8.79 8.10
N TRP A 49 -5.97 -8.25 6.91
CA TRP A 49 -5.72 -9.05 5.72
C TRP A 49 -4.53 -10.00 5.92
N PHE A 50 -3.39 -9.49 6.39
CA PHE A 50 -2.20 -10.31 6.60
C PHE A 50 -2.43 -11.42 7.64
N ALA A 51 -3.16 -11.13 8.72
CA ALA A 51 -3.54 -12.13 9.72
C ALA A 51 -4.44 -13.24 9.16
N SER A 52 -5.26 -12.93 8.14
CA SER A 52 -6.12 -13.90 7.45
C SER A 52 -5.42 -14.67 6.31
N LEU A 53 -4.22 -14.25 5.89
CA LEU A 53 -3.51 -14.83 4.77
C LEU A 53 -2.95 -16.21 5.15
N GLU A 54 -3.21 -17.21 4.31
CA GLU A 54 -2.71 -18.57 4.49
C GLU A 54 -1.17 -18.62 4.43
N ALA A 55 -0.54 -19.39 5.32
CA ALA A 55 0.93 -19.52 5.36
C ALA A 55 1.51 -20.04 4.02
N SER A 56 0.76 -20.87 3.29
CA SER A 56 1.13 -21.39 1.97
C SER A 56 1.27 -20.31 0.89
N ARG A 57 0.61 -19.15 1.08
CA ARG A 57 0.62 -18.01 0.15
C ARG A 57 1.70 -16.97 0.45
N ARG A 58 2.47 -17.16 1.53
CA ARG A 58 3.57 -16.28 1.93
C ARG A 58 4.87 -17.04 2.18
N ARG A 59 5.12 -18.10 1.39
CA ARG A 59 6.31 -18.96 1.52
C ARG A 59 7.60 -18.20 1.21
N THR A 60 7.54 -17.28 0.25
CA THR A 60 8.64 -16.40 -0.13
C THR A 60 8.20 -14.94 -0.07
N TRP A 61 9.19 -14.04 -0.08
CA TRP A 61 8.92 -12.61 -0.19
C TRP A 61 8.15 -12.27 -1.47
N ASP A 62 8.50 -12.93 -2.58
CA ASP A 62 7.85 -12.71 -3.87
C ASP A 62 6.37 -13.12 -3.82
N ASP A 63 6.05 -14.28 -3.24
CA ASP A 63 4.67 -14.74 -3.04
C ASP A 63 3.87 -13.72 -2.22
N LEU A 64 4.44 -13.26 -1.09
CA LEU A 64 3.80 -12.30 -0.21
C LEU A 64 3.59 -10.94 -0.88
N ALA A 65 4.62 -10.44 -1.57
CA ALA A 65 4.58 -9.18 -2.29
C ALA A 65 3.52 -9.22 -3.41
N GLN A 66 3.43 -10.34 -4.12
CA GLN A 66 2.43 -10.55 -5.17
C GLN A 66 1.02 -10.56 -4.59
N GLU A 67 0.76 -11.30 -3.51
CA GLU A 67 -0.56 -11.34 -2.88
C GLU A 67 -0.94 -9.97 -2.28
N PHE A 68 0.02 -9.22 -1.72
CA PHE A 68 -0.19 -7.86 -1.24
C PHE A 68 -0.59 -6.91 -2.37
N LEU A 69 0.15 -6.93 -3.48
CA LEU A 69 -0.17 -6.11 -4.65
C LEU A 69 -1.51 -6.48 -5.26
N ARG A 70 -1.86 -7.77 -5.26
CA ARG A 70 -3.15 -8.25 -5.76
C ARG A 70 -4.29 -7.75 -4.89
N GLN A 71 -4.17 -7.93 -3.56
CA GLN A 71 -5.17 -7.51 -2.59
C GLN A 71 -5.47 -6.01 -2.66
N PHE A 72 -4.43 -5.19 -2.76
CA PHE A 72 -4.53 -3.73 -2.70
C PHE A 72 -4.38 -3.07 -4.08
N SER A 73 -4.51 -3.82 -5.16
CA SER A 73 -4.34 -3.34 -6.54
C SER A 73 -5.18 -2.10 -6.84
N PHE A 74 -6.45 -2.11 -6.40
CA PHE A 74 -7.39 -1.00 -6.55
C PHE A 74 -6.93 0.29 -5.85
N ASN A 75 -6.16 0.19 -4.76
CA ASN A 75 -5.68 1.36 -4.03
C ASN A 75 -4.70 2.20 -4.85
N THR A 76 -4.05 1.62 -5.86
CA THR A 76 -3.21 2.38 -6.79
C THR A 76 -4.06 3.35 -7.61
N VAL A 77 -5.22 2.89 -8.09
CA VAL A 77 -6.14 3.71 -8.88
C VAL A 77 -6.78 4.78 -8.00
N VAL A 78 -7.23 4.40 -6.79
CA VAL A 78 -7.83 5.34 -5.83
C VAL A 78 -6.84 6.41 -5.37
N ASP A 79 -5.57 6.07 -5.13
CA ASP A 79 -4.53 7.04 -4.76
C ASP A 79 -4.28 8.05 -5.89
N VAL A 80 -4.23 7.60 -7.15
CA VAL A 80 -4.10 8.48 -8.31
C VAL A 80 -5.30 9.41 -8.43
N SER A 81 -6.53 8.88 -8.39
CA SER A 81 -7.74 9.71 -8.47
C SER A 81 -7.83 10.72 -7.32
N ARG A 82 -7.42 10.35 -6.11
CA ARG A 82 -7.38 11.29 -4.98
C ARG A 82 -6.40 12.42 -5.22
N ARG A 83 -5.19 12.12 -5.71
CA ARG A 83 -4.18 13.15 -6.04
C ARG A 83 -4.65 14.06 -7.17
N GLU A 84 -5.33 13.51 -8.17
CA GLU A 84 -5.94 14.30 -9.24
C GLU A 84 -7.01 15.25 -8.70
N LEU A 85 -7.87 14.78 -7.78
CA LEU A 85 -8.85 15.61 -7.09
C LEU A 85 -8.20 16.69 -6.21
N GLU A 86 -7.15 16.37 -5.46
CA GLU A 86 -6.40 17.32 -4.61
C GLU A 86 -5.68 18.39 -5.46
N ALA A 87 -5.22 18.01 -6.65
CA ALA A 87 -4.61 18.90 -7.64
C ALA A 87 -5.63 19.73 -8.43
N LEU A 88 -6.91 19.35 -8.40
CA LEU A 88 -7.97 20.05 -9.10
C LEU A 88 -8.13 21.46 -8.49
N ARG A 89 -8.00 22.47 -9.35
CA ARG A 89 -8.24 23.87 -8.99
C ARG A 89 -9.22 24.48 -9.98
N GLN A 90 -10.14 25.29 -9.47
CA GLN A 90 -11.02 26.09 -10.30
C GLN A 90 -10.18 27.09 -11.10
N ARG A 91 -10.40 27.15 -12.41
CA ARG A 91 -9.71 28.13 -13.27
C ARG A 91 -10.33 29.52 -13.12
N ALA A 92 -9.58 30.57 -13.46
CA ALA A 92 -10.05 31.96 -13.30
C ALA A 92 -11.28 32.26 -14.19
N GLU A 93 -11.35 31.65 -15.36
CA GLU A 93 -12.43 31.76 -16.34
C GLU A 93 -13.51 30.66 -16.22
N GLU A 94 -13.39 29.74 -15.25
CA GLU A 94 -14.31 28.62 -15.06
C GLU A 94 -15.39 28.95 -14.03
N SER A 95 -16.66 28.69 -14.36
CA SER A 95 -17.75 28.82 -13.40
C SER A 95 -17.70 27.69 -12.35
N VAL A 96 -18.25 27.97 -11.16
CA VAL A 96 -18.31 26.97 -10.07
C VAL A 96 -19.10 25.73 -10.49
N SER A 97 -20.18 25.88 -11.28
CA SER A 97 -20.97 24.73 -11.76
C SER A 97 -20.18 23.86 -12.74
N SER A 98 -19.39 24.47 -13.63
CA SER A 98 -18.51 23.76 -14.55
C SER A 98 -17.40 23.03 -13.80
N PHE A 99 -16.82 23.67 -12.78
CA PHE A 99 -15.77 23.06 -11.95
C PHE A 99 -16.27 21.83 -11.17
N ILE A 100 -17.47 21.91 -10.57
CA ILE A 100 -18.07 20.80 -9.81
C ILE A 100 -18.47 19.62 -10.72
N SER A 101 -18.71 19.87 -12.01
CA SER A 101 -19.15 18.84 -12.97
C SER A 101 -18.01 18.05 -13.62
N ARG A 102 -16.75 18.27 -13.20
CA ARG A 102 -15.55 17.60 -13.71
C ARG A 102 -15.27 16.26 -13.03
#